data_AF-A0A0E2NHE2-F1
#
_entry.id   AF-A0A0E2NHE2-F1
#
_cell.length_a   1.000
_cell.length_b   1.000
_cell.length_c   1.000
_cell.angle_alpha   90.00
_cell.angle_beta   90.00
_cell.angle_gamma   90.00
#
_symmetry.space_group_name_H-M   'P 1'
#
loop_
_entity.id
_entity.type
_entity.pdbx_description
1 polymer ?
#
loop_
_entity_poly.entity_id
_entity_poly.type
_entity_poly.pdbx_seq_one_letter_code
_entity_poly.pdbx_strand_id
1 'polypeptide(L)'
;MEANMTKRLNEEIDSRLTALADAKIALANVAARVQSSCKHEIVAETGYQSSGFNARRICLHCRLEEEGSHWSGGGTWSYVDHSRKPTLGNDEDRIITNVDRDAFYKLRLPVQVPA
;
A
#
# COMPACT_ATOMS: atom_id res chain seq x y z
N MET A 1 3.92 38.84 24.64
CA MET A 1 3.18 38.68 23.37
C MET A 1 3.47 37.33 22.71
N GLU A 2 4.70 36.83 22.76
CA GLU A 2 5.11 35.54 22.14
C GLU A 2 4.35 34.32 22.66
N ALA A 3 4.08 34.22 23.96
CA ALA A 3 3.35 33.07 24.54
C ALA A 3 1.93 32.88 23.98
N ASN A 4 1.26 33.96 23.57
CA ASN A 4 -0.08 33.91 22.96
C ASN A 4 0.00 33.47 21.48
N MET A 5 1.07 33.83 20.79
CA MET A 5 1.33 33.41 19.41
C MET A 5 1.66 31.92 19.34
N THR A 6 2.54 31.42 20.22
CA THR A 6 2.87 29.99 20.30
C THR A 6 1.64 29.14 20.61
N LYS A 7 0.77 29.61 21.51
CA LYS A 7 -0.48 28.91 21.82
C LYS A 7 -1.39 28.77 20.59
N ARG A 8 -1.61 29.86 19.85
CA ARG A 8 -2.42 29.85 18.62
C ARG A 8 -1.85 28.95 17.53
N LEU A 9 -0.53 28.97 17.34
CA LEU A 9 0.14 28.09 16.38
C LEU A 9 -0.02 26.61 16.76
N ASN A 10 0.06 26.28 18.05
CA ASN A 10 -0.18 24.91 18.52
C ASN A 10 -1.65 24.48 18.29
N GLU A 11 -2.61 25.37 18.59
CA GLU A 11 -4.04 25.11 18.31
C GLU A 11 -4.29 24.90 16.79
N GLU A 12 -3.59 25.64 15.92
CA GLU A 12 -3.65 25.41 14.48
C GLU A 12 -3.03 24.06 14.09
N ILE A 13 -1.85 23.72 14.60
CA ILE A 13 -1.20 22.42 14.36
C ILE A 13 -2.16 21.28 14.72
N ASP A 14 -2.76 21.32 15.91
CA ASP A 14 -3.70 20.29 16.37
C ASP A 14 -4.90 20.18 15.43
N SER A 15 -5.49 21.31 15.02
CA SER A 15 -6.59 21.33 14.05
C SER A 15 -6.20 20.69 12.71
N ARG A 16 -5.00 20.98 12.18
CA ARG A 16 -4.51 20.37 10.94
C ARG A 16 -4.23 18.88 11.09
N LEU A 17 -3.74 18.44 12.24
CA LEU A 17 -3.52 17.03 12.52
C LEU A 17 -4.84 16.26 12.58
N THR A 18 -5.88 16.81 13.20
CA THR A 18 -7.24 16.23 13.17
C THR A 18 -7.78 16.14 11.75
N ALA A 19 -7.72 17.24 10.98
CA ALA A 19 -8.19 17.23 9.59
C ALA A 19 -7.43 16.21 8.71
N LEU A 20 -6.13 16.04 8.94
CA LEU A 20 -5.33 15.03 8.27
C LEU A 20 -5.76 13.61 8.67
N ALA A 21 -6.05 13.36 9.94
CA ALA A 21 -6.53 12.06 10.40
C ALA A 21 -7.88 11.70 9.76
N ASP A 22 -8.82 12.65 9.70
CA ASP A 22 -10.13 12.46 9.06
C ASP A 22 -9.98 12.21 7.55
N ALA A 23 -9.11 12.96 6.87
CA ALA A 23 -8.82 12.76 5.45
C ALA A 23 -8.22 11.38 5.18
N LYS A 24 -7.37 10.87 6.08
CA LYS A 24 -6.81 9.52 5.99
C LYS A 24 -7.90 8.44 6.13
N ILE A 25 -8.83 8.61 7.07
CA ILE A 25 -9.97 7.70 7.25
C ILE A 25 -10.86 7.71 6.00
N ALA A 26 -11.18 8.88 5.48
CA ALA A 26 -11.97 9.01 4.25
C ALA A 26 -11.28 8.32 3.06
N LEU A 27 -9.98 8.51 2.90
CA LEU A 27 -9.20 7.83 1.87
C LEU A 27 -9.21 6.30 2.04
N ALA A 28 -9.04 5.81 3.27
CA ALA A 28 -9.08 4.37 3.55
C ALA A 28 -10.45 3.76 3.20
N ASN A 29 -11.55 4.45 3.48
CA ASN A 29 -12.90 4.02 3.13
C ASN A 29 -13.12 3.98 1.61
N VAL A 30 -12.66 5.00 0.88
CA VAL A 30 -12.71 5.01 -0.59
C VAL A 30 -11.86 3.89 -1.16
N ALA A 31 -10.65 3.71 -0.65
CA ALA A 31 -9.75 2.65 -1.08
C ALA A 31 -10.38 1.27 -0.86
N ALA A 32 -10.96 0.99 0.31
CA ALA A 32 -11.65 -0.27 0.60
C ALA A 32 -12.76 -0.57 -0.42
N ARG A 33 -13.57 0.44 -0.77
CA ARG A 33 -14.65 0.30 -1.77
C ARG A 33 -14.13 0.04 -3.18
N VAL A 34 -13.06 0.70 -3.59
CA VAL A 34 -12.45 0.48 -4.91
C VAL A 34 -11.78 -0.89 -4.95
N GLN A 35 -11.07 -1.27 -3.89
CA GLN A 35 -10.37 -2.55 -3.79
C GLN A 35 -11.32 -3.75 -3.75
N SER A 36 -12.50 -3.62 -3.15
CA SER A 36 -13.49 -4.71 -3.11
C SER A 36 -14.10 -5.07 -4.47
N SER A 37 -14.02 -4.16 -5.45
CA SER A 37 -14.56 -4.33 -6.81
C SER A 37 -13.47 -4.45 -7.88
N CYS A 38 -12.20 -4.27 -7.51
CA CYS A 38 -11.09 -4.35 -8.45
C CYS A 38 -10.72 -5.81 -8.74
N LYS A 39 -10.37 -6.10 -10.00
CA LYS A 39 -9.88 -7.43 -10.41
C LYS A 39 -8.39 -7.64 -10.17
N HIS A 40 -7.62 -6.56 -9.97
CA HIS A 40 -6.17 -6.62 -9.73
C HIS A 40 -5.35 -7.21 -10.89
N GLU A 41 -5.81 -7.05 -12.14
CA GLU A 41 -5.17 -7.60 -13.34
C GLU A 41 -3.82 -6.93 -13.68
N ILE A 42 -3.66 -5.63 -13.39
CA ILE A 42 -2.43 -4.88 -13.72
C ILE A 42 -1.71 -4.47 -12.44
N VAL A 43 -0.49 -4.98 -12.25
CA VAL A 43 0.30 -4.81 -11.03
C VAL A 43 1.71 -4.33 -11.32
N ALA A 44 2.26 -3.52 -10.42
CA ALA A 44 3.69 -3.28 -10.33
C ALA A 44 4.31 -4.21 -9.29
N GLU A 45 5.45 -4.81 -9.61
CA GLU A 45 6.17 -5.75 -8.74
C GLU A 45 7.58 -5.24 -8.43
N THR A 46 7.96 -5.34 -7.15
CA THR A 46 9.36 -5.36 -6.75
C THR A 46 9.70 -6.78 -6.31
N GLY A 47 10.68 -7.39 -6.97
CA GLY A 47 11.10 -8.76 -6.71
C GLY A 47 11.75 -8.94 -5.33
N TYR A 48 11.97 -10.20 -4.95
CA TYR A 48 12.67 -10.56 -3.73
C TYR A 48 14.11 -10.02 -3.73
N GLN A 49 14.53 -9.44 -2.60
CA GLN A 49 15.92 -9.04 -2.38
C GLN A 49 16.52 -9.86 -1.25
N SER A 50 17.69 -10.46 -1.49
CA SER A 50 18.43 -11.31 -0.54
C SER A 50 18.75 -10.62 0.80
N SER A 51 18.59 -9.30 0.89
CA SER A 51 18.70 -8.50 2.10
C SER A 51 17.44 -8.55 3.01
N GLY A 52 16.61 -9.58 2.91
CA GLY A 52 15.48 -9.81 3.80
C GLY A 52 14.19 -9.05 3.45
N PHE A 53 14.04 -8.57 2.21
CA PHE A 53 12.79 -7.96 1.76
C PHE A 53 11.99 -8.96 0.92
N ASN A 54 10.79 -9.28 1.42
CA ASN A 54 9.79 -10.03 0.67
C ASN A 54 9.43 -9.29 -0.62
N ALA A 55 9.13 -10.05 -1.67
CA ALA A 55 8.61 -9.47 -2.89
C ALA A 55 7.31 -8.72 -2.57
N ARG A 56 7.09 -7.56 -3.21
CA ARG A 56 5.84 -6.79 -3.06
C ARG A 56 5.20 -6.48 -4.39
N ARG A 57 3.87 -6.50 -4.42
CA ARG A 57 3.05 -6.17 -5.59
C ARG A 57 2.05 -5.10 -5.21
N ILE A 58 1.78 -4.18 -6.13
CA ILE A 58 0.76 -3.16 -5.95
C ILE A 58 -0.07 -3.03 -7.20
N CYS A 59 -1.39 -3.10 -7.07
CA CYS A 59 -2.29 -2.89 -8.19
C CYS A 59 -2.18 -1.45 -8.69
N LEU A 60 -2.00 -1.27 -10.00
CA LEU A 60 -1.89 0.06 -10.61
C LEU A 60 -3.23 0.82 -10.66
N HIS A 61 -4.34 0.11 -10.47
CA HIS A 61 -5.68 0.70 -10.44
C HIS A 61 -6.12 1.08 -9.03
N CYS A 62 -6.18 0.12 -8.09
CA CYS A 62 -6.75 0.32 -6.75
C CYS A 62 -5.69 0.50 -5.64
N ARG A 63 -4.40 0.42 -5.99
CA ARG A 63 -3.26 0.53 -5.06
C ARG A 63 -3.27 -0.49 -3.92
N LEU A 64 -4.01 -1.58 -4.05
CA LEU A 64 -3.93 -2.70 -3.11
C LEU A 64 -2.52 -3.28 -3.17
N GLU A 65 -1.86 -3.29 -2.03
CA GLU A 65 -0.51 -3.82 -1.88
C GLU A 65 -0.56 -5.24 -1.32
N GLU A 66 0.05 -6.18 -2.01
CA GLU A 66 0.27 -7.57 -1.60
C GLU A 66 1.73 -7.76 -1.17
N GLU A 67 1.94 -8.64 -0.20
CA GLU A 67 3.26 -9.15 0.16
C GLU A 67 3.33 -10.63 -0.23
N GLY A 68 4.43 -11.01 -0.87
CA GLY A 68 4.66 -12.36 -1.36
C GLY A 68 5.65 -13.08 -0.47
N SER A 69 5.42 -14.37 -0.24
CA SER A 69 6.44 -15.24 0.32
C SER A 69 7.30 -15.85 -0.79
N HIS A 70 8.56 -16.14 -0.46
CA HIS A 70 9.48 -16.85 -1.33
C HIS A 70 9.78 -18.22 -0.72
N TRP A 71 9.45 -19.31 -1.41
CA TRP A 71 9.84 -20.67 -1.02
C TRP A 71 10.70 -21.28 -2.15
N SER A 72 11.90 -21.73 -1.77
CA SER A 72 12.85 -22.50 -2.60
C SER A 72 13.28 -21.91 -3.95
N GLY A 73 14.26 -20.99 -3.92
CA GLY A 73 15.35 -20.94 -4.90
C GLY A 73 15.10 -20.31 -6.28
N GLY A 74 13.89 -19.86 -6.62
CA GLY A 74 13.60 -19.13 -7.86
C GLY A 74 13.28 -17.64 -7.61
N GLY A 75 13.68 -16.71 -8.48
CA GLY A 75 13.41 -15.27 -8.30
C GLY A 75 11.93 -14.83 -8.42
N THR A 76 10.97 -15.69 -8.09
CA THR A 76 9.56 -15.53 -8.42
C THR A 76 8.69 -15.57 -7.17
N TRP A 77 7.69 -14.69 -7.14
CA TRP A 77 6.60 -14.66 -6.16
C TRP A 77 6.00 -16.05 -5.96
N SER A 78 6.05 -16.62 -4.75
CA SER A 78 5.72 -18.04 -4.56
C SER A 78 4.32 -18.26 -4.00
N TYR A 79 3.79 -17.36 -3.15
CA TYR A 79 2.48 -17.55 -2.52
C TYR A 79 1.74 -16.25 -2.17
N VAL A 80 0.42 -16.37 -2.07
CA VAL A 80 -0.46 -15.45 -1.34
C VAL A 80 -0.06 -15.47 0.13
N ASP A 81 0.02 -14.33 0.80
CA ASP A 81 -0.07 -14.34 2.26
C ASP A 81 -1.38 -15.08 2.65
N HIS A 82 -1.27 -16.13 3.46
CA HIS A 82 -2.42 -16.95 3.90
C HIS A 82 -3.52 -16.13 4.59
N SER A 83 -3.24 -14.87 4.94
CA SER A 83 -4.22 -13.92 5.47
C SER A 83 -5.18 -13.33 4.42
N ARG A 84 -5.00 -13.57 3.11
CA ARG A 84 -5.72 -12.85 2.04
C ARG A 84 -6.49 -13.73 1.05
N LYS A 85 -7.48 -13.11 0.39
CA LYS A 85 -8.43 -13.74 -0.55
C LYS A 85 -7.71 -14.55 -1.66
N PRO A 86 -8.29 -15.66 -2.15
CA PRO A 86 -7.68 -16.56 -3.13
C PRO A 86 -7.43 -15.95 -4.53
N THR A 87 -7.98 -14.75 -4.80
CA THR A 87 -7.76 -13.99 -6.05
C THR A 87 -6.52 -13.10 -6.02
N LEU A 88 -5.76 -13.11 -4.92
CA LEU A 88 -4.50 -12.39 -4.75
C LEU A 88 -3.34 -13.40 -4.81
N GLY A 89 -2.16 -13.02 -5.31
CA GLY A 89 -1.03 -13.95 -5.53
C GLY A 89 -0.54 -14.06 -6.98
N ASN A 90 0.03 -15.22 -7.32
CA ASN A 90 0.45 -15.56 -8.68
C ASN A 90 -0.76 -16.05 -9.47
N ASP A 91 -1.30 -15.16 -10.28
CA ASP A 91 -2.37 -15.40 -11.23
C ASP A 91 -1.78 -15.15 -12.63
N GLU A 92 -1.91 -16.14 -13.51
CA GLU A 92 -1.34 -16.12 -14.87
C GLU A 92 -1.95 -15.03 -15.75
N ASP A 93 -3.17 -14.59 -15.43
CA ASP A 93 -3.88 -13.53 -16.16
C ASP A 93 -3.40 -12.12 -15.78
N ARG A 94 -2.47 -11.99 -14.82
CA ARG A 94 -1.95 -10.69 -14.38
C ARG A 94 -0.84 -10.17 -15.30
N ILE A 95 -0.99 -8.90 -15.66
CA ILE A 95 0.04 -8.12 -16.34
C ILE A 95 0.97 -7.52 -15.29
N ILE A 96 2.19 -8.04 -15.21
CA ILE A 96 3.21 -7.65 -14.23
C ILE A 96 4.18 -6.65 -14.85
N THR A 97 4.31 -5.49 -14.22
CA THR A 97 5.35 -4.50 -14.53
C THR A 97 6.41 -4.50 -13.43
N ASN A 98 7.63 -4.94 -13.75
CA ASN A 98 8.74 -4.87 -12.81
C ASN A 98 9.17 -3.41 -12.60
N VAL A 99 9.26 -2.99 -11.34
CA VAL A 99 9.70 -1.66 -10.94
C VAL A 99 10.79 -1.75 -9.89
N ASP A 100 11.64 -0.72 -9.81
CA ASP A 100 12.51 -0.57 -8.66
C ASP A 100 11.72 -0.26 -7.38
N ARG A 101 12.39 -0.39 -6.24
CA ARG A 101 11.78 -0.25 -4.93
C ARG A 101 11.31 1.18 -4.64
N ASP A 102 12.02 2.19 -5.14
CA ASP A 102 11.67 3.59 -4.90
C ASP A 102 10.42 3.97 -5.71
N ALA A 103 10.34 3.51 -6.95
CA ALA A 103 9.15 3.61 -7.79
C ALA A 103 7.97 2.90 -7.13
N PHE A 104 8.16 1.69 -6.59
CA PHE A 104 7.12 0.94 -5.88
C PHE A 104 6.53 1.75 -4.72
N TYR A 105 7.37 2.31 -3.83
CA TYR A 105 6.89 3.04 -2.67
C TYR A 105 6.16 4.34 -3.00
N LYS A 106 6.47 4.96 -4.14
CA LYS A 106 5.71 6.13 -4.63
C LYS A 106 4.27 5.80 -5.03
N LEU A 107 3.96 4.52 -5.28
CA LEU A 107 2.61 4.08 -5.65
C LEU A 107 1.71 3.80 -4.43
N ARG A 108 2.28 3.72 -3.23
CA ARG A 108 1.54 3.38 -2.02
C ARG A 108 0.54 4.48 -1.64
N LEU A 109 -0.62 4.04 -1.16
CA LEU A 109 -1.50 4.95 -0.44
C LEU A 109 -0.84 5.35 0.89
N PRO A 110 -0.96 6.61 1.33
CA PRO A 110 -0.44 7.07 2.62
C PRO A 110 -1.27 6.59 3.82
N VAL A 111 -2.10 5.57 3.63
CA VAL A 111 -3.04 5.02 4.60
C VAL A 111 -3.04 3.50 4.54
N GLN A 112 -3.25 2.87 5.69
CA GLN A 112 -3.54 1.45 5.74
C GLN A 112 -5.04 1.25 5.59
N VAL A 113 -5.43 0.39 4.66
CA VAL A 113 -6.81 -0.08 4.55
C VAL A 113 -6.97 -1.24 5.54
N PRO A 114 -7.95 -1.22 6.46
CA PRO A 114 -8.21 -2.36 7.33
C PRO A 114 -8.53 -3.60 6.48
N ALA A 115 -7.93 -4.74 6.86
CA ALA A 115 -8.06 -6.02 6.16
C ALA A 115 -9.50 -6.55 6.17
#